data_AF-A0AAV2ZQN0-F1
#
_entry.id   AF-A0AAV2ZQN0-F1
#
_cell.length_a   1.000
_cell.length_b   1.000
_cell.length_c   1.000
_cell.angle_alpha   90.00
_cell.angle_beta   90.00
_cell.angle_gamma   90.00
#
_symmetry.space_group_name_H-M   'P 1'
#
loop_
_entity.id
_entity.type
_entity.pdbx_description
1 polymer ?
#
loop_
_entity_poly.entity_id
_entity_poly.type
_entity_poly.pdbx_seq_one_letter_code
_entity_poly.pdbx_strand_id
1 'polypeptide(L)'
;MCPNTQSVWDAAFKFGTYYSLSCSLPVSDLFQAVPEPIFYELFLLYTGTSGASMLWPIPVWNANIQGGSESAGTLGSSALRRFFLIDGISGRQTNLSNLPSYVTVATSLTLSVYLPVSPPSSQPPFQLTVKYERQNLQTSAQVSFAVTYSQSQGTFKRDTDIALGVLGSLAALVAILEISSWLRRSGQQNIGIMVIIKFLAFLSGSLANAFFLIVYGTSIYWMIAFKGQTTAVSVTLPPSGGQVENDFIIYMSVAFALKTLELLHLLVTQLTVNIFLIDWEKPKDKTTSQGTGKSNVSIWRTVLVANEWNEIQTCRKLSPLFQLFMVLLLLEVVGLKNIAAKDLNLELNPLAGTYQAPWSIILRFGIAASMWLAVGLVQVLFFIFFYERFVEDKIKQFADLCSLSNVSVLVLTHKCYGYYIHGRSVHGQADVSMEMMMDNLRKEEENLCPLRGLEPGSDIQTFEVVLSERVQEQYDKIMQPLMEVPRGQKASNEKNPMLQQRIRTYYTINRFLSAFLDHVYKDLDYVVKDKLFLEHILDFEFQQPIDKSIFYNDERYRFCRALFYSHELVLLLFDTLLFCIIDLGTQNFILATILTFVIQMFVKILRSQIGRKNLSTQTLVEESFLI
;
A
#
# COMPACT_ATOMS: atom_id res chain seq x y z
N MET A 1 45.38 -11.21 7.60
CA MET A 1 45.74 -11.35 6.17
C MET A 1 45.30 -10.14 5.37
N CYS A 2 44.02 -9.78 5.38
CA CYS A 2 43.57 -8.56 4.70
C CYS A 2 43.99 -7.28 5.46
N PRO A 3 44.67 -6.32 4.80
CA PRO A 3 45.05 -5.05 5.42
C PRO A 3 43.78 -4.22 5.68
N ASN A 4 43.56 -3.82 6.92
CA ASN A 4 42.47 -2.92 7.33
C ASN A 4 42.80 -2.27 8.68
N THR A 5 41.91 -1.42 9.19
CA THR A 5 42.06 -0.84 10.53
C THR A 5 41.71 -1.86 11.62
N GLN A 6 42.31 -1.70 12.81
CA GLN A 6 42.01 -2.53 13.97
C GLN A 6 40.53 -2.53 14.32
N SER A 7 39.86 -1.37 14.20
CA SER A 7 38.42 -1.22 14.42
C SER A 7 37.56 -2.13 13.55
N VAL A 8 38.01 -2.40 12.32
CA VAL A 8 37.29 -3.30 11.39
C VAL A 8 37.54 -4.75 11.77
N TRP A 9 38.75 -5.12 12.14
CA TRP A 9 39.04 -6.48 12.58
C TRP A 9 38.33 -6.83 13.89
N ASP A 10 38.31 -5.91 14.84
CA ASP A 10 37.62 -6.09 16.13
C ASP A 10 36.10 -6.27 15.94
N ALA A 11 35.53 -5.73 14.86
CA ALA A 11 34.11 -5.89 14.54
C ALA A 11 33.72 -7.36 14.28
N ALA A 12 34.65 -8.22 13.84
CA ALA A 12 34.37 -9.65 13.68
C ALA A 12 34.10 -10.36 15.01
N PHE A 13 34.64 -9.82 16.10
CA PHE A 13 34.46 -10.33 17.46
C PHE A 13 33.42 -9.53 18.25
N LYS A 14 32.83 -8.49 17.64
CA LYS A 14 31.68 -7.82 18.21
C LYS A 14 30.47 -8.73 18.16
N PHE A 15 29.80 -8.76 19.30
CA PHE A 15 28.69 -9.65 19.57
C PHE A 15 27.52 -9.42 18.60
N GLY A 16 27.07 -10.50 17.93
CA GLY A 16 25.92 -10.53 17.02
C GLY A 16 26.08 -9.74 15.71
N THR A 17 27.27 -9.23 15.41
CA THR A 17 27.58 -8.56 14.14
C THR A 17 27.88 -9.60 13.06
N TYR A 18 27.11 -9.60 11.96
CA TYR A 18 27.50 -10.35 10.77
C TYR A 18 28.72 -9.69 10.14
N TYR A 19 29.83 -10.42 10.11
CA TYR A 19 31.09 -9.94 9.58
C TYR A 19 31.43 -10.65 8.29
N SER A 20 31.93 -9.89 7.33
CA SER A 20 32.47 -10.39 6.07
C SER A 20 33.51 -9.40 5.58
N LEU A 21 34.74 -9.89 5.40
CA LEU A 21 35.85 -9.15 4.81
C LEU A 21 36.47 -10.01 3.72
N SER A 22 36.61 -9.46 2.53
CA SER A 22 37.33 -10.09 1.42
C SER A 22 38.40 -9.16 0.87
N CYS A 23 39.53 -9.74 0.47
CA CYS A 23 40.62 -9.01 -0.16
C CYS A 23 41.34 -9.89 -1.19
N SER A 24 42.00 -9.26 -2.15
CA SER A 24 42.89 -9.95 -3.08
C SER A 24 44.33 -9.76 -2.63
N LEU A 25 45.07 -10.85 -2.47
CA LEU A 25 46.46 -10.85 -2.03
C LEU A 25 47.32 -11.62 -3.04
N PRO A 26 48.50 -11.10 -3.43
CA PRO A 26 49.44 -11.85 -4.26
C PRO A 26 49.97 -13.07 -3.48
N VAL A 27 49.93 -14.25 -4.12
CA VAL A 27 50.35 -15.51 -3.49
C VAL A 27 51.86 -15.52 -3.20
N SER A 28 52.65 -14.80 -3.99
CA SER A 28 54.08 -14.57 -3.75
C SER A 28 54.36 -14.00 -2.36
N ASP A 29 53.61 -12.98 -1.96
CA ASP A 29 53.86 -12.25 -0.71
C ASP A 29 53.37 -13.06 0.49
N LEU A 30 52.26 -13.77 0.32
CA LEU A 30 51.76 -14.75 1.29
C LEU A 30 52.78 -15.86 1.55
N PHE A 31 53.37 -16.41 0.48
CA PHE A 31 54.38 -17.47 0.58
C PHE A 31 55.71 -16.97 1.18
N GLN A 32 56.13 -15.74 0.87
CA GLN A 32 57.32 -15.13 1.50
C GLN A 32 57.12 -14.91 3.01
N ALA A 33 55.91 -14.50 3.42
CA ALA A 33 55.59 -14.28 4.83
C ALA A 33 55.53 -15.59 5.64
N VAL A 34 54.98 -16.65 5.05
CA VAL A 34 54.79 -17.96 5.70
C VAL A 34 55.19 -19.08 4.73
N PRO A 35 56.50 -19.42 4.63
CA PRO A 35 56.99 -20.42 3.67
C PRO A 35 56.68 -21.87 4.07
N GLU A 36 56.40 -22.11 5.36
CA GLU A 36 56.05 -23.40 5.95
C GLU A 36 54.67 -23.34 6.62
N PRO A 37 53.85 -24.40 6.54
CA PRO A 37 52.50 -24.40 7.08
C PRO A 37 52.50 -24.34 8.61
N ILE A 38 51.91 -23.27 9.14
CA ILE A 38 51.63 -23.11 10.57
C ILE A 38 50.23 -23.66 10.85
N PHE A 39 50.14 -24.62 11.79
CA PHE A 39 48.87 -25.19 12.24
C PHE A 39 48.29 -24.40 13.41
N TYR A 40 47.09 -23.87 13.22
CA TYR A 40 46.32 -23.12 14.21
C TYR A 40 45.25 -24.01 14.86
N GLU A 41 45.01 -23.80 16.15
CA GLU A 41 43.89 -24.35 16.92
C GLU A 41 43.06 -23.19 17.49
N LEU A 42 41.74 -23.28 17.39
CA LEU A 42 40.82 -22.24 17.86
C LEU A 42 40.11 -22.68 19.14
N PHE A 43 40.12 -21.82 20.15
CA PHE A 43 39.46 -22.05 21.44
C PHE A 43 38.53 -20.89 21.78
N LEU A 44 37.36 -21.22 22.33
CA LEU A 44 36.45 -20.27 22.96
C LEU A 44 36.80 -20.16 24.44
N LEU A 45 37.10 -18.95 24.90
CA LEU A 45 37.26 -18.66 26.32
C LEU A 45 35.88 -18.45 26.95
N TYR A 46 35.55 -19.20 28.00
CA TYR A 46 34.32 -19.02 28.76
C TYR A 46 34.59 -19.09 30.26
N THR A 47 33.76 -18.43 31.06
CA THR A 47 33.83 -18.50 32.52
C THR A 47 32.91 -19.63 33.00
N GLY A 48 33.50 -20.59 33.71
CA GLY A 48 32.74 -21.68 34.33
C GLY A 48 31.87 -21.19 35.48
N THR A 49 30.95 -22.05 35.95
CA THR A 49 30.13 -21.79 37.14
C THR A 49 30.95 -21.55 38.41
N SER A 50 32.19 -22.02 38.45
CA SER A 50 33.17 -21.80 39.53
C SER A 50 33.96 -20.49 39.41
N GLY A 51 33.67 -19.65 38.40
CA GLY A 51 34.42 -18.42 38.11
C GLY A 51 35.79 -18.63 37.45
N ALA A 52 36.22 -19.88 37.25
CA ALA A 52 37.45 -20.19 36.54
C ALA A 52 37.28 -20.02 35.02
N SER A 53 38.27 -19.40 34.37
CA SER A 53 38.36 -19.31 32.91
C SER A 53 38.68 -20.69 32.32
N MET A 54 37.78 -21.21 31.49
CA MET A 54 37.92 -22.48 30.80
C MET A 54 38.01 -22.25 29.28
N LEU A 55 38.64 -23.19 28.58
CA LEU A 55 38.80 -23.16 27.13
C LEU A 55 37.99 -24.29 26.50
N TRP A 56 37.18 -23.94 25.50
CA TRP A 56 36.41 -24.91 24.71
C TRP A 56 36.96 -24.99 23.28
N PRO A 57 37.43 -26.15 22.81
CA PRO A 57 37.95 -26.27 21.45
C PRO A 57 36.82 -26.14 20.41
N ILE A 58 37.04 -25.33 19.38
CA ILE A 58 36.09 -25.16 18.27
C ILE A 58 36.42 -26.18 17.17
N PRO A 59 35.46 -27.01 16.73
CA PRO A 59 35.69 -27.96 15.64
C PRO A 59 35.92 -27.23 14.31
N VAL A 60 36.86 -27.74 13.52
CA VAL A 60 37.25 -27.18 12.23
C VAL A 60 36.90 -28.13 11.09
N TRP A 61 36.24 -27.63 10.06
CA TRP A 61 35.70 -28.42 8.95
C TRP A 61 36.37 -27.99 7.66
N ASN A 62 36.82 -28.97 6.87
CA ASN A 62 37.41 -28.69 5.55
C ASN A 62 36.35 -28.88 4.47
N ALA A 63 35.95 -27.78 3.83
CA ALA A 63 34.92 -27.78 2.78
C ALA A 63 35.28 -28.66 1.57
N ASN A 64 36.58 -28.86 1.29
CA ASN A 64 37.02 -29.67 0.16
C ASN A 64 36.89 -31.17 0.39
N ILE A 65 36.80 -31.62 1.65
CA ILE A 65 36.63 -33.03 1.98
C ILE A 65 35.15 -33.44 1.84
N GLN A 66 34.22 -32.50 2.02
CA GLN A 66 32.78 -32.74 1.94
C GLN A 66 32.20 -32.83 0.52
N GLY A 67 32.97 -32.49 -0.52
CA GLY A 67 32.53 -32.62 -1.91
C GLY A 67 32.27 -34.06 -2.37
N GLY A 68 32.66 -35.06 -1.57
CA GLY A 68 32.38 -36.47 -1.78
C GLY A 68 31.17 -36.95 -0.98
N SER A 69 29.98 -36.87 -1.60
CA SER A 69 28.84 -37.79 -1.46
C SER A 69 28.43 -38.38 -0.10
N GLU A 70 28.61 -37.73 1.05
CA GLU A 70 27.94 -38.18 2.28
C GLU A 70 27.28 -37.03 3.05
N SER A 71 25.99 -37.23 3.25
CA SER A 71 25.00 -36.36 3.88
C SER A 71 25.46 -35.78 5.22
N ALA A 72 25.13 -34.51 5.45
CA ALA A 72 25.41 -33.70 6.64
C ALA A 72 24.66 -34.16 7.92
N GLY A 73 24.69 -35.46 8.25
CA GLY A 73 23.85 -36.08 9.29
C GLY A 73 24.57 -36.89 10.37
N THR A 74 25.84 -37.22 10.23
CA THR A 74 26.55 -38.07 11.21
C THR A 74 27.72 -37.32 11.85
N LEU A 75 27.58 -36.97 13.13
CA LEU A 75 28.73 -36.58 13.97
C LEU A 75 29.73 -37.74 13.96
N GLY A 76 30.94 -37.52 13.45
CA GLY A 76 32.06 -38.38 13.86
C GLY A 76 33.34 -38.38 13.05
N SER A 77 33.33 -38.21 11.72
CA SER A 77 34.51 -38.67 10.94
C SER A 77 35.36 -37.57 10.26
N SER A 78 34.90 -36.32 10.16
CA SER A 78 35.59 -35.28 9.35
C SER A 78 35.91 -33.96 10.08
N ALA A 79 35.56 -33.83 11.37
CA ALA A 79 35.90 -32.65 12.16
C ALA A 79 37.38 -32.69 12.56
N LEU A 80 38.13 -31.69 12.11
CA LEU A 80 39.55 -31.48 12.42
C LEU A 80 39.70 -30.55 13.62
N ARG A 81 40.82 -30.68 14.33
CA ARG A 81 41.21 -29.77 15.42
C ARG A 81 42.12 -28.62 14.95
N ARG A 82 42.91 -28.88 13.91
CA ARG A 82 43.92 -27.97 13.37
C ARG A 82 43.58 -27.55 11.96
N PHE A 83 43.92 -26.32 11.61
CA PHE A 83 43.90 -25.83 10.24
C PHE A 83 45.14 -25.00 9.96
N PHE A 84 45.45 -24.79 8.69
CA PHE A 84 46.54 -23.92 8.28
C PHE A 84 45.97 -22.83 7.35
N LEU A 85 46.71 -21.75 7.15
CA LEU A 85 46.31 -20.69 6.23
C LEU A 85 47.00 -20.82 4.87
N ILE A 86 48.26 -21.25 4.87
CA ILE A 86 49.10 -21.40 3.67
C ILE A 86 49.90 -22.69 3.85
N ASP A 87 50.00 -23.47 2.79
CA ASP A 87 50.88 -24.63 2.69
C ASP A 87 51.67 -24.57 1.37
N GLY A 88 52.95 -24.26 1.52
CA GLY A 88 53.93 -24.26 0.44
C GLY A 88 54.89 -25.45 0.47
N ILE A 89 54.65 -26.45 1.33
CA ILE A 89 55.44 -27.69 1.38
C ILE A 89 54.83 -28.72 0.42
N SER A 90 53.50 -28.90 0.44
CA SER A 90 52.83 -29.93 -0.38
C SER A 90 53.02 -29.76 -1.89
N GLY A 91 53.36 -28.55 -2.35
CA GLY A 91 53.63 -28.25 -3.74
C GLY A 91 55.09 -28.44 -4.18
N ARG A 92 56.02 -28.74 -3.27
CA ARG A 92 57.44 -28.95 -3.62
C ARG A 92 57.63 -30.36 -4.14
N GLN A 93 58.14 -30.49 -5.36
CA GLN A 93 58.48 -31.77 -5.96
C GLN A 93 59.99 -32.01 -5.87
N THR A 94 60.37 -33.28 -5.69
CA THR A 94 61.74 -33.84 -5.63
C THR A 94 62.65 -33.39 -4.48
N ASN A 95 62.76 -32.10 -4.17
CA ASN A 95 63.59 -31.57 -3.08
C ASN A 95 62.85 -30.48 -2.28
N LEU A 96 63.05 -30.45 -0.95
CA LEU A 96 62.46 -29.43 -0.08
C LEU A 96 62.98 -28.01 -0.36
N SER A 97 64.13 -27.85 -1.02
CA SER A 97 64.72 -26.54 -1.33
C SER A 97 64.18 -25.90 -2.62
N ASN A 98 63.40 -26.64 -3.42
CA ASN A 98 62.85 -26.13 -4.68
C ASN A 98 61.62 -25.25 -4.44
N LEU A 99 61.40 -24.29 -5.34
CA LEU A 99 60.15 -23.52 -5.38
C LEU A 99 58.96 -24.45 -5.61
N PRO A 100 57.83 -24.28 -4.89
CA PRO A 100 56.66 -25.12 -5.05
C PRO A 100 56.00 -24.89 -6.41
N SER A 101 55.44 -25.93 -7.03
CA SER A 101 54.68 -25.80 -8.28
C SER A 101 53.30 -25.19 -8.05
N TYR A 102 52.71 -25.43 -6.88
CA TYR A 102 51.48 -24.79 -6.41
C TYR A 102 51.55 -24.52 -4.91
N VAL A 103 50.83 -23.51 -4.44
CA VAL A 103 50.66 -23.20 -3.02
C VAL A 103 49.20 -23.43 -2.67
N THR A 104 48.94 -24.17 -1.58
CA THR A 104 47.57 -24.36 -1.09
C THR A 104 47.26 -23.23 -0.11
N VAL A 105 46.27 -22.40 -0.43
CA VAL A 105 45.88 -21.25 0.39
C VAL A 105 44.46 -21.44 0.89
N ALA A 106 44.20 -21.07 2.15
CA ALA A 106 42.84 -20.98 2.70
C ALA A 106 42.14 -19.75 2.10
N THR A 107 41.26 -19.96 1.13
CA THR A 107 40.56 -18.88 0.40
C THR A 107 39.30 -18.41 1.12
N SER A 108 38.64 -19.27 1.90
CA SER A 108 37.46 -18.88 2.69
C SER A 108 37.53 -19.46 4.09
N LEU A 109 37.43 -18.60 5.10
CA LEU A 109 37.31 -18.94 6.50
C LEU A 109 35.97 -18.42 7.02
N THR A 110 35.08 -19.32 7.42
CA THR A 110 33.74 -18.95 7.92
C THR A 110 33.54 -19.49 9.32
N LEU A 111 33.43 -18.60 10.31
CA LEU A 111 33.03 -18.93 11.67
C LEU A 111 31.50 -18.89 11.76
N SER A 112 30.88 -20.06 11.85
CA SER A 112 29.43 -20.21 12.01
C SER A 112 29.08 -20.41 13.48
N VAL A 113 28.21 -19.56 14.00
CA VAL A 113 27.65 -19.65 15.34
C VAL A 113 26.22 -20.19 15.23
N TYR A 114 25.98 -21.39 15.73
CA TYR A 114 24.67 -22.02 15.74
C TYR A 114 23.99 -21.86 17.11
N LEU A 115 22.79 -21.28 17.12
CA LEU A 115 21.99 -21.16 18.33
C LEU A 115 21.04 -22.36 18.48
N PRO A 116 21.24 -23.20 19.50
CA PRO A 116 20.37 -24.35 19.74
C PRO A 116 18.99 -23.88 20.25
N VAL A 117 17.92 -24.40 19.65
CA VAL A 117 16.53 -24.10 20.05
C VAL A 117 16.01 -25.06 21.13
N SER A 118 16.52 -26.30 21.16
CA SER A 118 16.24 -27.32 22.19
C SER A 118 17.43 -28.27 22.36
N PRO A 119 17.88 -28.60 23.60
CA PRO A 119 18.89 -29.64 23.80
C PRO A 119 18.28 -31.05 23.71
N PRO A 120 19.00 -32.06 23.18
CA PRO A 120 20.34 -31.99 22.59
C PRO A 120 20.30 -31.64 21.09
N SER A 121 21.05 -30.61 20.67
CA SER A 121 21.28 -30.34 19.24
C SER A 121 22.45 -31.17 18.72
N SER A 122 22.31 -31.76 17.54
CA SER A 122 23.38 -32.51 16.86
C SER A 122 24.50 -31.60 16.33
N GLN A 123 24.25 -30.30 16.18
CA GLN A 123 25.23 -29.34 15.68
C GLN A 123 26.00 -28.66 16.82
N PRO A 124 27.34 -28.53 16.71
CA PRO A 124 28.12 -27.78 17.68
C PRO A 124 27.76 -26.29 17.62
N PRO A 125 27.74 -25.57 18.76
CA PRO A 125 27.34 -24.16 18.81
C PRO A 125 28.31 -23.23 18.09
N PHE A 126 29.58 -23.64 17.94
CA PHE A 126 30.59 -22.93 17.16
C PHE A 126 31.22 -23.91 16.17
N GLN A 127 31.38 -23.47 14.93
CA GLN A 127 32.02 -24.27 13.88
C GLN A 127 32.85 -23.35 12.99
N LEU A 128 34.11 -23.73 12.75
CA LEU A 128 34.96 -23.06 11.77
C LEU A 128 34.98 -23.89 10.48
N THR A 129 34.59 -23.30 9.36
CA THR A 129 34.69 -23.94 8.05
C THR A 129 35.80 -23.28 7.24
N VAL A 130 36.74 -24.09 6.74
CA VAL A 130 37.89 -23.66 5.94
C VAL A 130 37.79 -24.27 4.55
N LYS A 131 37.90 -23.43 3.52
CA LYS A 131 38.02 -23.85 2.12
C LYS A 131 39.44 -23.56 1.65
N TYR A 132 40.09 -24.59 1.09
CA TYR A 132 41.42 -24.45 0.51
C TYR A 132 41.37 -24.43 -1.01
N GLU A 133 42.31 -23.75 -1.65
CA GLU A 133 42.45 -23.75 -3.10
C GLU A 133 43.93 -23.82 -3.46
N ARG A 134 44.23 -24.52 -4.55
CA ARG A 134 45.60 -24.62 -5.09
C ARG A 134 45.81 -23.48 -6.08
N GLN A 135 46.77 -22.61 -5.79
CA GLN A 135 47.06 -21.43 -6.58
C GLN A 135 48.53 -21.42 -7.02
N ASN A 136 48.83 -20.81 -8.16
CA ASN A 136 50.20 -20.64 -8.63
C ASN A 136 50.85 -19.44 -7.93
N LEU A 137 52.18 -19.41 -7.82
CA LEU A 137 52.87 -18.30 -7.15
C LEU A 137 52.67 -16.93 -7.82
N GLN A 138 52.37 -16.91 -9.12
CA GLN A 138 52.18 -15.69 -9.90
C GLN A 138 50.75 -15.16 -9.89
N THR A 139 49.80 -15.88 -9.29
CA THR A 139 48.40 -15.46 -9.23
C THR A 139 48.11 -14.69 -7.94
N SER A 140 47.03 -13.91 -7.96
CA SER A 140 46.45 -13.34 -6.74
C SER A 140 45.32 -14.25 -6.27
N ALA A 141 45.29 -14.51 -4.97
CA ALA A 141 44.24 -15.31 -4.34
C ALA A 141 43.24 -14.37 -3.66
N GLN A 142 41.95 -14.60 -3.89
CA GLN A 142 40.88 -13.93 -3.16
C GLN A 142 40.67 -14.67 -1.84
N VAL A 143 40.95 -13.98 -0.72
CA VAL A 143 40.78 -14.52 0.64
C VAL A 143 39.61 -13.82 1.31
N SER A 144 38.72 -14.60 1.93
CA SER A 144 37.58 -14.09 2.70
C SER A 144 37.54 -14.65 4.12
N PHE A 145 37.15 -13.80 5.07
CA PHE A 145 36.82 -14.18 6.43
C PHE A 145 35.42 -13.69 6.76
N ALA A 146 34.55 -14.59 7.25
CA ALA A 146 33.18 -14.26 7.62
C ALA A 146 32.78 -14.86 8.97
N VAL A 147 31.95 -14.12 9.70
CA VAL A 147 31.28 -14.58 10.94
C VAL A 147 29.78 -14.55 10.69
N THR A 148 29.14 -15.71 10.78
CA THR A 148 27.71 -15.87 10.49
C THR A 148 27.00 -16.49 11.68
N TYR A 149 25.79 -16.01 11.93
CA TYR A 149 24.91 -16.59 12.94
C TYR A 149 23.78 -17.35 12.23
N SER A 150 23.44 -18.52 12.75
CA SER A 150 22.35 -19.33 12.21
C SER A 150 21.55 -19.98 13.31
N GLN A 151 20.27 -20.19 13.01
CA GLN A 151 19.30 -20.83 13.89
C GLN A 151 18.34 -21.64 13.02
N SER A 152 17.75 -22.70 13.59
CA SER A 152 16.74 -23.49 12.89
C SER A 152 15.51 -22.63 12.56
N GLN A 153 15.11 -22.60 11.29
CA GLN A 153 14.00 -21.78 10.80
C GLN A 153 12.63 -22.48 10.82
N GLY A 154 12.57 -23.74 11.27
CA GLY A 154 11.35 -24.55 11.20
C GLY A 154 10.17 -23.98 11.99
N THR A 155 10.44 -23.40 13.17
CA THR A 155 9.41 -22.73 13.99
C THR A 155 8.84 -21.52 13.26
N PHE A 156 9.70 -20.65 12.73
CA PHE A 156 9.28 -19.46 11.98
C PHE A 156 8.47 -19.78 10.74
N LYS A 157 8.87 -20.81 9.99
CA LYS A 157 8.11 -21.27 8.82
C LYS A 157 6.72 -21.72 9.22
N ARG A 158 6.61 -22.59 10.24
CA ARG A 158 5.32 -23.07 10.75
C ARG A 158 4.42 -21.92 11.22
N ASP A 159 4.96 -20.95 11.94
CA ASP A 159 4.16 -19.85 12.49
C ASP A 159 3.69 -18.90 11.37
N THR A 160 4.50 -18.71 10.32
CA THR A 160 4.11 -17.97 9.11
C THR A 160 3.03 -18.72 8.31
N ASP A 161 3.14 -20.04 8.16
CA ASP A 161 2.13 -20.87 7.49
C ASP A 161 0.79 -20.82 8.23
N ILE A 162 0.80 -20.84 9.57
CA ILE A 162 -0.41 -20.67 10.40
C ILE A 162 -1.02 -19.27 10.17
N ALA A 163 -0.20 -18.21 10.18
CA ALA A 163 -0.68 -16.86 9.94
C ALA A 163 -1.31 -16.71 8.55
N LEU A 164 -0.71 -17.33 7.53
CA LEU A 164 -1.25 -17.35 6.17
C LEU A 164 -2.61 -18.06 6.09
N GLY A 165 -2.78 -19.20 6.77
CA GLY A 165 -4.06 -19.91 6.83
C GLY A 165 -5.16 -19.10 7.54
N VAL A 166 -4.84 -18.47 8.67
CA VAL A 166 -5.80 -17.69 9.47
C VAL A 166 -6.18 -16.39 8.76
N LEU A 167 -5.20 -15.59 8.34
CA LEU A 167 -5.48 -14.30 7.68
C LEU A 167 -6.02 -14.49 6.26
N GLY A 168 -5.59 -15.54 5.56
CA GLY A 168 -6.12 -15.89 4.24
C GLY A 168 -7.59 -16.33 4.29
N SER A 169 -7.99 -17.12 5.30
CA SER A 169 -9.40 -17.49 5.48
C SER A 169 -10.27 -16.30 5.90
N LEU A 170 -9.76 -15.42 6.76
CA LEU A 170 -10.43 -14.16 7.09
C LEU A 170 -10.59 -13.25 5.86
N ALA A 171 -9.54 -13.13 5.04
CA ALA A 171 -9.59 -12.38 3.78
C ALA A 171 -10.63 -12.94 2.80
N ALA A 172 -10.74 -14.27 2.70
CA ALA A 172 -11.78 -14.89 1.89
C ALA A 172 -13.19 -14.58 2.42
N LEU A 173 -13.40 -14.58 3.74
CA LEU A 173 -14.68 -14.21 4.35
C LEU A 173 -15.05 -12.75 4.07
N VAL A 174 -14.09 -11.83 4.20
CA VAL A 174 -14.30 -10.41 3.87
C VAL A 174 -14.67 -10.24 2.39
N ALA A 175 -13.95 -10.91 1.49
CA ALA A 175 -14.26 -10.86 0.06
C ALA A 175 -15.66 -11.42 -0.28
N ILE A 176 -16.13 -12.43 0.45
CA ILE A 176 -17.50 -12.97 0.33
C ILE A 176 -18.55 -11.94 0.78
N LEU A 177 -18.28 -11.21 1.86
CA LEU A 177 -19.16 -10.14 2.34
C LEU A 177 -19.22 -8.98 1.33
N GLU A 178 -18.07 -8.56 0.80
CA GLU A 178 -17.98 -7.50 -0.20
C GLU A 178 -18.71 -7.86 -1.50
N ILE A 179 -18.52 -9.07 -2.03
CA ILE A 179 -19.23 -9.49 -3.25
C ILE A 179 -20.74 -9.61 -2.99
N SER A 180 -21.14 -10.07 -1.81
CA SER A 180 -22.56 -10.16 -1.43
C SER A 180 -23.19 -8.77 -1.35
N SER A 181 -22.47 -7.79 -0.79
CA SER A 181 -22.88 -6.38 -0.77
C SER A 181 -23.00 -5.84 -2.20
N TRP A 182 -21.99 -6.06 -3.04
CA TRP A 182 -21.99 -5.62 -4.43
C TRP A 182 -23.13 -6.23 -5.26
N LEU A 183 -23.41 -7.53 -5.10
CA LEU A 183 -24.47 -8.23 -5.82
C LEU A 183 -25.85 -7.63 -5.49
N ARG A 184 -26.09 -7.34 -4.20
CA ARG A 184 -27.29 -6.64 -3.72
C ARG A 184 -27.40 -5.24 -4.32
N ARG A 185 -26.33 -4.45 -4.23
CA ARG A 185 -26.25 -3.07 -4.75
C ARG A 185 -26.38 -2.99 -6.28
N SER A 186 -26.07 -4.08 -6.98
CA SER A 186 -26.18 -4.17 -8.44
C SER A 186 -27.56 -4.61 -8.93
N GLY A 187 -28.43 -5.10 -8.04
CA GLY A 187 -29.76 -5.62 -8.40
C GLY A 187 -29.70 -6.82 -9.36
N GLN A 188 -28.58 -7.54 -9.41
CA GLN A 188 -28.42 -8.70 -10.29
C GLN A 188 -28.75 -9.97 -9.51
N GLN A 189 -29.72 -10.73 -10.01
CA GLN A 189 -30.11 -12.02 -9.42
C GLN A 189 -29.31 -13.19 -10.01
N ASN A 190 -28.71 -13.01 -11.19
CA ASN A 190 -27.98 -14.08 -11.90
C ASN A 190 -26.48 -14.01 -11.66
N ILE A 191 -25.87 -15.15 -11.34
CA ILE A 191 -24.41 -15.29 -11.24
C ILE A 191 -23.82 -15.36 -12.65
N GLY A 192 -23.40 -14.21 -13.17
CA GLY A 192 -22.67 -14.10 -14.44
C GLY A 192 -21.15 -14.08 -14.26
N ILE A 193 -20.41 -14.12 -15.39
CA ILE A 193 -18.94 -14.00 -15.42
C ILE A 193 -18.45 -12.72 -14.70
N MET A 194 -19.23 -11.64 -14.78
CA MET A 194 -18.91 -10.38 -14.10
C MET A 194 -18.83 -10.52 -12.58
N VAL A 195 -19.67 -11.35 -11.97
CA VAL A 195 -19.65 -11.63 -10.53
C VAL A 195 -18.33 -12.31 -10.14
N ILE A 196 -17.87 -13.26 -10.96
CA ILE A 196 -16.59 -13.97 -10.74
C ILE A 196 -15.42 -13.00 -10.85
N ILE A 197 -15.40 -12.13 -11.87
CA ILE A 197 -14.35 -11.12 -12.03
C ILE A 197 -14.34 -10.15 -10.85
N LYS A 198 -15.51 -9.68 -10.40
CA LYS A 198 -15.63 -8.80 -9.23
C LYS A 198 -15.19 -9.50 -7.95
N PHE A 199 -15.57 -10.76 -7.75
CA PHE A 199 -15.12 -11.56 -6.61
C PHE A 199 -13.59 -11.70 -6.57
N LEU A 200 -12.97 -12.03 -7.71
CA LEU A 200 -11.51 -12.13 -7.79
C LEU A 200 -10.80 -10.80 -7.46
N ALA A 201 -11.38 -9.66 -7.86
CA ALA A 201 -10.84 -8.35 -7.53
C ALA A 201 -11.00 -7.96 -6.05
N PHE A 202 -12.14 -8.27 -5.43
CA PHE A 202 -12.33 -8.09 -3.98
C PHE A 202 -11.42 -9.01 -3.18
N LEU A 203 -11.30 -10.27 -3.62
CA LEU A 203 -10.39 -11.25 -3.03
C LEU A 203 -8.93 -10.80 -3.14
N SER A 204 -8.51 -10.24 -4.28
CA SER A 204 -7.14 -9.74 -4.44
C SER A 204 -6.84 -8.61 -3.45
N GLY A 205 -7.78 -7.69 -3.22
CA GLY A 205 -7.59 -6.61 -2.24
C GLY A 205 -7.49 -7.13 -0.81
N SER A 206 -8.41 -8.01 -0.41
CA SER A 206 -8.39 -8.62 0.92
C SER A 206 -7.12 -9.46 1.15
N LEU A 207 -6.69 -10.25 0.16
CA LEU A 207 -5.43 -11.02 0.22
C LEU A 207 -4.20 -10.11 0.26
N ALA A 208 -4.18 -9.02 -0.51
CA ALA A 208 -3.07 -8.05 -0.48
C ALA A 208 -2.85 -7.49 0.93
N ASN A 209 -3.94 -7.14 1.63
CA ASN A 209 -3.89 -6.68 3.01
C ASN A 209 -3.38 -7.77 3.97
N ALA A 210 -3.80 -9.03 3.78
CA ALA A 210 -3.32 -10.16 4.58
C ALA A 210 -1.81 -10.40 4.38
N PHE A 211 -1.33 -10.46 3.13
CA PHE A 211 0.11 -10.61 2.85
C PHE A 211 0.91 -9.42 3.38
N PHE A 212 0.41 -8.19 3.22
CA PHE A 212 1.06 -7.02 3.79
C PHE A 212 1.20 -7.12 5.31
N LEU A 213 0.14 -7.53 6.04
CA LEU A 213 0.19 -7.71 7.49
C LEU A 213 1.19 -8.79 7.91
N ILE A 214 1.30 -9.89 7.17
CA ILE A 214 2.27 -10.96 7.45
C ILE A 214 3.69 -10.44 7.25
N VAL A 215 4.00 -9.84 6.09
CA VAL A 215 5.33 -9.32 5.75
C VAL A 215 5.73 -8.18 6.70
N TYR A 216 4.80 -7.27 7.02
CA TYR A 216 5.04 -6.20 7.99
C TYR A 216 5.24 -6.73 9.41
N GLY A 217 4.35 -7.59 9.90
CA GLY A 217 4.44 -8.17 11.23
C GLY A 217 5.72 -8.98 11.44
N THR A 218 6.10 -9.79 10.45
CA THR A 218 7.38 -10.51 10.47
C THR A 218 8.57 -9.56 10.49
N SER A 219 8.58 -8.53 9.64
CA SER A 219 9.69 -7.56 9.63
C SER A 219 9.85 -6.81 10.94
N ILE A 220 8.75 -6.40 11.59
CA ILE A 220 8.79 -5.76 12.92
C ILE A 220 9.25 -6.75 13.98
N TYR A 221 8.76 -7.99 13.94
CA TYR A 221 9.20 -9.04 14.86
C TYR A 221 10.71 -9.19 14.81
N TRP A 222 11.31 -9.33 13.63
CA TRP A 222 12.77 -9.42 13.49
C TRP A 222 13.46 -8.11 13.89
N MET A 223 12.88 -6.95 13.59
CA MET A 223 13.42 -5.66 14.04
C MET A 223 13.56 -5.61 15.56
N ILE A 224 12.48 -5.91 16.29
CA ILE A 224 12.44 -5.85 17.75
C ILE A 224 13.26 -6.99 18.36
N ALA A 225 13.05 -8.22 17.90
CA ALA A 225 13.66 -9.40 18.50
C ALA A 225 15.17 -9.49 18.24
N PHE A 226 15.66 -9.06 17.07
CA PHE A 226 17.09 -9.06 16.75
C PHE A 226 17.79 -7.85 17.37
N LYS A 227 17.30 -6.62 17.11
CA LYS A 227 17.96 -5.40 17.61
C LYS A 227 17.76 -5.15 19.11
N GLY A 228 16.72 -5.73 19.71
CA GLY A 228 16.46 -5.61 21.15
C GLY A 228 17.34 -6.48 22.05
N GLN A 229 18.25 -7.28 21.48
CA GLN A 229 19.17 -8.14 22.24
C GLN A 229 20.34 -7.32 22.78
N THR A 230 20.69 -7.53 24.05
CA THR A 230 21.82 -6.81 24.69
C THR A 230 22.88 -7.72 25.28
N THR A 231 22.51 -8.93 25.72
CA THR A 231 23.41 -9.79 26.53
C THR A 231 23.63 -11.18 25.94
N ALA A 232 22.64 -11.78 25.27
CA ALA A 232 22.72 -13.09 24.64
C ALA A 232 21.95 -13.10 23.31
N VAL A 233 22.51 -13.71 22.25
CA VAL A 233 21.83 -13.80 20.95
C VAL A 233 20.82 -14.93 21.08
N SER A 234 19.55 -14.59 21.14
CA SER A 234 18.44 -15.56 21.26
C SER A 234 17.73 -15.80 19.93
N VAL A 235 17.74 -14.79 19.05
CA VAL A 235 17.11 -14.80 17.73
C VAL A 235 18.09 -14.28 16.68
N THR A 236 18.32 -15.05 15.62
CA THR A 236 19.16 -14.62 14.49
C THR A 236 18.33 -14.21 13.30
N LEU A 237 18.92 -13.36 12.44
CA LEU A 237 18.35 -13.07 11.13
C LEU A 237 18.43 -14.30 10.22
N PRO A 238 17.47 -14.48 9.31
CA PRO A 238 17.59 -15.47 8.25
C PRO A 238 18.86 -15.25 7.42
N PRO A 239 19.56 -16.32 7.02
CA PRO A 239 20.74 -16.24 6.17
C PRO A 239 20.36 -15.67 4.81
N SER A 240 21.28 -14.87 4.25
CA SER A 240 21.08 -14.29 2.91
C SER A 240 20.83 -15.38 1.87
N GLY A 241 19.80 -15.24 1.04
CA GLY A 241 19.43 -16.21 0.01
C GLY A 241 18.86 -17.53 0.55
N GLY A 242 18.56 -17.60 1.86
CA GLY A 242 17.87 -18.73 2.46
C GLY A 242 16.40 -18.81 2.06
N GLN A 243 15.77 -19.96 2.31
CA GLN A 243 14.36 -20.18 1.96
C GLN A 243 13.42 -19.12 2.56
N VAL A 244 13.59 -18.76 3.83
CA VAL A 244 12.71 -17.77 4.50
C VAL A 244 12.84 -16.37 3.90
N GLU A 245 14.04 -15.94 3.51
CA GLU A 245 14.22 -14.63 2.86
C GLU A 245 13.59 -14.61 1.46
N ASN A 246 13.71 -15.72 0.70
CA ASN A 246 13.06 -15.86 -0.60
C ASN A 246 11.53 -15.90 -0.47
N ASP A 247 10.99 -16.65 0.50
CA ASP A 247 9.55 -16.70 0.78
C ASP A 247 9.03 -15.30 1.16
N PHE A 248 9.78 -14.55 1.96
CA PHE A 248 9.47 -13.16 2.31
C PHE A 248 9.42 -12.23 1.08
N ILE A 249 10.40 -12.33 0.17
CA ILE A 249 10.41 -11.56 -1.09
C ILE A 249 9.20 -11.92 -1.97
N ILE A 250 8.85 -13.20 -2.05
CA ILE A 250 7.69 -13.68 -2.80
C ILE A 250 6.41 -13.09 -2.21
N TYR A 251 6.21 -13.18 -0.88
CA TYR A 251 5.02 -12.63 -0.23
C TYR A 251 4.91 -11.11 -0.40
N MET A 252 6.01 -10.38 -0.32
CA MET A 252 6.03 -8.94 -0.60
C MET A 252 5.65 -8.63 -2.05
N SER A 253 6.21 -9.38 -3.01
CA SER A 253 5.93 -9.23 -4.43
C SER A 253 4.46 -9.53 -4.77
N VAL A 254 3.91 -10.59 -4.18
CA VAL A 254 2.49 -10.96 -4.31
C VAL A 254 1.60 -9.91 -3.66
N ALA A 255 1.94 -9.40 -2.47
CA ALA A 255 1.20 -8.31 -1.82
C ALA A 255 1.09 -7.09 -2.73
N PHE A 256 2.21 -6.66 -3.32
CA PHE A 256 2.21 -5.53 -4.25
C PHE A 256 1.37 -5.81 -5.51
N ALA A 257 1.54 -6.96 -6.15
CA ALA A 257 0.79 -7.31 -7.36
C ALA A 257 -0.71 -7.38 -7.11
N LEU A 258 -1.14 -7.93 -5.98
CA LEU A 258 -2.56 -7.96 -5.62
C LEU A 258 -3.08 -6.57 -5.23
N LYS A 259 -2.25 -5.72 -4.59
CA LYS A 259 -2.62 -4.35 -4.25
C LYS A 259 -2.74 -3.45 -5.48
N THR A 260 -1.92 -3.67 -6.51
CA THR A 260 -2.04 -2.95 -7.78
C THR A 260 -3.34 -3.32 -8.49
N LEU A 261 -3.76 -4.59 -8.44
CA LEU A 261 -5.05 -5.05 -8.97
C LEU A 261 -6.24 -4.43 -8.21
N GLU A 262 -6.16 -4.35 -6.88
CA GLU A 262 -7.18 -3.65 -6.06
C GLU A 262 -7.27 -2.16 -6.43
N LEU A 263 -6.12 -1.47 -6.55
CA LEU A 263 -6.10 -0.07 -6.95
C LEU A 263 -6.70 0.13 -8.35
N LEU A 264 -6.37 -0.74 -9.29
CA LEU A 264 -6.93 -0.68 -10.65
C LEU A 264 -8.45 -0.91 -10.63
N HIS A 265 -8.93 -1.88 -9.87
CA HIS A 265 -10.38 -2.13 -9.71
C HIS A 265 -11.09 -0.95 -9.05
N LEU A 266 -10.48 -0.34 -8.03
CA LEU A 266 -10.98 0.88 -7.39
C LEU A 266 -11.08 2.03 -8.41
N LEU A 267 -10.00 2.28 -9.17
CA LEU A 267 -9.97 3.30 -10.22
C LEU A 267 -11.07 3.06 -11.25
N VAL A 268 -11.20 1.84 -11.78
CA VAL A 268 -12.26 1.51 -12.75
C VAL A 268 -13.64 1.79 -12.14
N THR A 269 -13.88 1.34 -10.91
CA THR A 269 -15.19 1.52 -10.27
C THR A 269 -15.51 3.01 -10.05
N GLN A 270 -14.53 3.82 -9.65
CA GLN A 270 -14.71 5.28 -9.47
C GLN A 270 -14.83 6.04 -10.79
N LEU A 271 -14.17 5.58 -11.85
CA LEU A 271 -14.21 6.21 -13.17
C LEU A 271 -15.49 5.89 -13.94
N THR A 272 -16.21 4.83 -13.57
CA THR A 272 -17.50 4.43 -14.16
C THR A 272 -18.72 4.94 -13.40
N VAL A 273 -18.55 5.83 -12.42
CA VAL A 273 -19.66 6.37 -11.64
C VAL A 273 -20.54 7.25 -12.52
N ASN A 274 -21.86 7.07 -12.42
CA ASN A 274 -22.82 7.90 -13.12
C ASN A 274 -23.24 9.04 -12.20
N ILE A 275 -23.05 10.28 -12.64
CA ILE A 275 -23.37 11.48 -11.86
C ILE A 275 -24.44 12.26 -12.60
N PHE A 276 -25.55 12.53 -11.92
CA PHE A 276 -26.64 13.34 -12.43
C PHE A 276 -26.84 14.57 -11.53
N LEU A 277 -26.92 15.74 -12.15
CA LEU A 277 -27.19 17.01 -11.48
C LEU A 277 -28.65 17.38 -11.71
N ILE A 278 -29.41 17.54 -10.63
CA ILE A 278 -30.83 17.89 -10.62
C ILE A 278 -30.94 19.38 -10.32
N ASP A 279 -31.38 20.16 -11.31
CA ASP A 279 -31.62 21.60 -11.12
C ASP A 279 -33.09 21.85 -10.74
N TRP A 280 -33.29 22.43 -9.56
CA TRP A 280 -34.62 22.71 -9.01
C TRP A 280 -35.20 24.07 -9.44
N GLU A 281 -34.41 24.90 -10.12
CA GLU A 281 -34.84 26.23 -10.54
C GLU A 281 -35.90 26.13 -11.65
N LYS A 282 -36.98 26.89 -11.49
CA LYS A 282 -38.09 26.92 -12.45
C LYS A 282 -37.95 28.11 -13.39
N PRO A 283 -38.32 27.97 -14.67
CA PRO A 283 -38.32 29.11 -15.59
C PRO A 283 -39.30 30.18 -15.09
N LYS A 284 -38.84 31.42 -14.97
CA LYS A 284 -39.67 32.55 -14.52
C LYS A 284 -40.64 32.95 -15.63
N ASP A 285 -41.89 33.24 -15.27
CA ASP A 285 -42.84 33.84 -16.19
C ASP A 285 -42.45 35.31 -16.41
N LYS A 286 -42.02 35.66 -17.63
CA LYS A 286 -41.82 37.05 -18.02
C LYS A 286 -43.11 37.57 -18.64
N THR A 287 -43.82 38.44 -17.92
CA THR A 287 -44.83 39.32 -18.50
C THR A 287 -44.13 40.42 -19.29
N THR A 288 -44.02 40.21 -20.61
CA THR A 288 -43.57 41.25 -21.54
C THR A 288 -44.82 41.87 -22.20
N SER A 289 -44.75 43.14 -22.61
CA SER A 289 -45.86 43.87 -23.24
C SER A 289 -46.39 43.28 -24.56
N GLN A 290 -45.82 42.18 -25.06
CA GLN A 290 -46.25 41.43 -26.25
C GLN A 290 -46.66 39.96 -25.98
N GLY A 291 -46.83 39.57 -24.71
CA GLY A 291 -47.31 38.23 -24.33
C GLY A 291 -46.54 37.59 -23.17
N THR A 292 -47.12 36.56 -22.57
CA THR A 292 -46.50 35.75 -21.52
C THR A 292 -45.47 34.79 -22.12
N GLY A 293 -44.18 35.09 -21.95
CA GLY A 293 -43.08 34.20 -22.34
C GLY A 293 -42.38 33.65 -21.09
N LYS A 294 -41.90 32.40 -21.13
CA LYS A 294 -41.09 31.83 -20.04
C LYS A 294 -39.62 32.18 -20.26
N SER A 295 -38.92 32.65 -19.23
CA SER A 295 -37.47 32.86 -19.29
C SER A 295 -36.72 31.54 -19.13
N ASN A 296 -35.65 31.37 -19.88
CA ASN A 296 -34.77 30.20 -19.73
C ASN A 296 -34.06 30.23 -18.37
N VAL A 297 -33.84 29.04 -17.81
CA VAL A 297 -33.08 28.84 -16.57
C VAL A 297 -31.58 28.95 -16.88
N SER A 298 -30.82 29.57 -15.97
CA SER A 298 -29.37 29.69 -16.08
C SER A 298 -28.68 28.34 -15.86
N ILE A 299 -27.73 27.99 -16.72
CA ILE A 299 -26.94 26.75 -16.59
C ILE A 299 -25.73 26.90 -15.64
N TRP A 300 -25.35 28.13 -15.29
CA TRP A 300 -24.11 28.41 -14.55
C TRP A 300 -24.04 27.74 -13.18
N ARG A 301 -25.18 27.56 -12.50
CA ARG A 301 -25.25 26.86 -11.20
C ARG A 301 -24.83 25.40 -11.33
N THR A 302 -25.35 24.71 -12.36
CA THR A 302 -24.97 23.33 -12.67
C THR A 302 -23.50 23.22 -13.06
N VAL A 303 -22.98 24.19 -13.82
CA VAL A 303 -21.54 24.24 -14.18
C VAL A 303 -20.67 24.44 -12.95
N LEU A 304 -21.07 25.32 -12.03
CA LEU A 304 -20.33 25.60 -10.81
C LEU A 304 -20.26 24.36 -9.91
N VAL A 305 -21.39 23.67 -9.69
CA VAL A 305 -21.42 22.42 -8.93
C VAL A 305 -20.60 21.32 -9.61
N ALA A 306 -20.64 21.24 -10.95
CA ALA A 306 -19.82 20.30 -11.70
C ALA A 306 -18.32 20.60 -11.58
N ASN A 307 -17.92 21.88 -11.59
CA ASN A 307 -16.54 22.29 -11.42
C ASN A 307 -16.01 21.90 -10.03
N GLU A 308 -16.75 22.25 -8.98
CA GLU A 308 -16.37 21.92 -7.60
C GLU A 308 -16.33 20.41 -7.37
N TRP A 309 -17.25 19.66 -7.99
CA TRP A 309 -17.15 18.21 -7.99
C TRP A 309 -15.86 17.71 -8.64
N ASN A 310 -15.44 18.29 -9.78
CA ASN A 310 -14.20 17.93 -10.47
C ASN A 310 -12.96 18.15 -9.58
N GLU A 311 -12.92 19.26 -8.85
CA GLU A 311 -11.83 19.60 -7.93
C GLU A 311 -11.71 18.60 -6.77
N ILE A 312 -12.84 18.18 -6.17
CA ILE A 312 -12.83 17.23 -5.05
C ILE A 312 -12.51 15.78 -5.47
N GLN A 313 -12.60 15.41 -6.75
CA GLN A 313 -12.35 14.03 -7.20
C GLN A 313 -10.98 13.47 -6.82
N THR A 314 -9.94 14.33 -6.85
CA THR A 314 -8.56 13.94 -6.57
C THR A 314 -8.04 14.49 -5.23
N CYS A 315 -8.92 15.10 -4.44
CA CYS A 315 -8.58 15.54 -3.09
C CYS A 315 -8.23 14.34 -2.22
N ARG A 316 -7.08 14.43 -1.54
CA ARG A 316 -6.56 13.42 -0.62
C ARG A 316 -6.36 14.04 0.75
N LYS A 317 -6.60 13.27 1.81
CA LYS A 317 -6.26 13.65 3.20
C LYS A 317 -4.74 13.67 3.39
N LEU A 318 -4.04 12.72 2.76
CA LEU A 318 -2.58 12.65 2.79
C LEU A 318 -1.99 13.40 1.61
N SER A 319 -1.05 14.29 1.89
CA SER A 319 -0.26 14.97 0.86
C SER A 319 0.91 14.08 0.41
N PRO A 320 0.93 13.55 -0.83
CA PRO A 320 1.94 12.58 -1.25
C PRO A 320 3.36 13.16 -1.28
N LEU A 321 3.49 14.44 -1.64
CA LEU A 321 4.77 15.16 -1.66
C LEU A 321 5.39 15.25 -0.26
N PHE A 322 4.61 15.66 0.72
CA PHE A 322 5.07 15.79 2.11
C PHE A 322 5.39 14.41 2.71
N GLN A 323 4.59 13.39 2.39
CA GLN A 323 4.84 12.01 2.77
C GLN A 323 6.22 11.53 2.28
N LEU A 324 6.51 11.69 0.98
CA LEU A 324 7.80 11.31 0.39
C LEU A 324 8.96 12.09 0.99
N PHE A 325 8.79 13.41 1.16
CA PHE A 325 9.81 14.28 1.77
C PHE A 325 10.15 13.84 3.20
N MET A 326 9.13 13.62 4.04
CA MET A 326 9.33 13.24 5.44
C MET A 326 9.93 11.84 5.57
N VAL A 327 9.48 10.87 4.76
CA VAL A 327 10.07 9.53 4.75
C VAL A 327 11.54 9.58 4.31
N LEU A 328 11.88 10.31 3.25
CA LEU A 328 13.25 10.44 2.79
C LEU A 328 14.14 11.13 3.83
N LEU A 329 13.63 12.19 4.49
CA LEU A 329 14.34 12.88 5.56
C LEU A 329 14.64 11.93 6.72
N LEU A 330 13.65 11.15 7.17
CA LEU A 330 13.82 10.20 8.27
C LEU A 330 14.78 9.04 7.90
N LEU A 331 14.69 8.50 6.69
CA LEU A 331 15.52 7.37 6.28
C LEU A 331 16.98 7.78 5.98
N GLU A 332 17.17 8.85 5.21
CA GLU A 332 18.48 9.24 4.66
C GLU A 332 19.18 10.30 5.50
N VAL A 333 18.48 11.36 5.94
CA VAL A 333 19.09 12.50 6.66
C VAL A 333 19.28 12.19 8.15
N VAL A 334 18.27 11.60 8.80
CA VAL A 334 18.40 11.16 10.20
C VAL A 334 19.27 9.90 10.30
N GLY A 335 19.36 9.11 9.23
CA GLY A 335 20.20 7.92 9.16
C GLY A 335 19.52 6.64 9.68
N LEU A 336 18.18 6.60 9.78
CA LEU A 336 17.44 5.40 10.20
C LEU A 336 17.72 4.19 9.31
N LYS A 337 18.16 4.40 8.07
CA LYS A 337 18.63 3.31 7.21
C LYS A 337 19.66 2.42 7.89
N ASN A 338 20.56 3.00 8.70
CA ASN A 338 21.68 2.30 9.35
C ASN A 338 21.19 1.22 10.33
N ILE A 339 19.96 1.34 10.86
CA ILE A 339 19.33 0.31 11.69
C ILE A 339 19.02 -0.96 10.87
N ALA A 340 18.92 -0.89 9.54
CA ALA A 340 18.68 -2.07 8.70
C ALA A 340 19.92 -2.98 8.54
N ALA A 341 21.09 -2.59 9.08
CA ALA A 341 22.30 -3.39 9.03
C ALA A 341 22.18 -4.67 9.88
N LYS A 342 22.87 -5.74 9.45
CA LYS A 342 22.95 -7.04 10.15
C LYS A 342 23.88 -7.01 11.37
N ASP A 343 23.75 -5.99 12.18
CA ASP A 343 24.44 -5.81 13.46
C ASP A 343 23.45 -5.47 14.57
N LEU A 344 23.88 -5.45 15.83
CA LEU A 344 23.02 -5.03 16.94
C LEU A 344 23.14 -3.53 17.24
N ASN A 345 24.02 -2.83 16.53
CA ASN A 345 24.19 -1.39 16.75
C ASN A 345 22.94 -0.65 16.27
N LEU A 346 22.54 0.33 17.08
CA LEU A 346 21.45 1.26 16.80
C LEU A 346 21.99 2.68 16.51
N GLU A 347 23.29 2.80 16.24
CA GLU A 347 23.92 4.06 15.90
C GLU A 347 23.38 4.57 14.56
N LEU A 348 22.71 5.73 14.61
CA LEU A 348 22.13 6.37 13.43
C LEU A 348 23.19 6.93 12.49
N ASN A 349 24.34 7.36 13.02
CA ASN A 349 25.44 7.96 12.26
C ASN A 349 26.76 7.32 12.69
N PRO A 350 27.13 6.17 12.10
CA PRO A 350 28.39 5.51 12.42
C PRO A 350 29.59 6.38 12.00
N LEU A 351 30.64 6.39 12.81
CA LEU A 351 31.85 7.17 12.53
C LEU A 351 32.59 6.65 11.28
N ALA A 352 33.25 7.55 10.56
CA ALA A 352 34.10 7.17 9.42
C ALA A 352 35.21 6.20 9.87
N GLY A 353 35.27 5.02 9.26
CA GLY A 353 36.26 3.97 9.59
C GLY A 353 35.77 2.85 10.51
N THR A 354 34.49 2.85 10.90
CA THR A 354 33.86 1.68 11.54
C THR A 354 33.32 0.69 10.50
N TYR A 355 33.44 -0.60 10.77
CA TYR A 355 32.84 -1.64 9.92
C TYR A 355 31.31 -1.53 9.91
N GLN A 356 30.72 -1.48 8.72
CA GLN A 356 29.28 -1.55 8.52
C GLN A 356 28.90 -2.94 8.02
N ALA A 357 28.07 -3.64 8.78
CA ALA A 357 27.53 -4.92 8.37
C ALA A 357 26.63 -4.76 7.13
N PRO A 358 26.56 -5.77 6.25
CA PRO A 358 25.66 -5.74 5.10
C PRO A 358 24.19 -5.61 5.56
N TRP A 359 23.37 -5.00 4.71
CA TRP A 359 21.94 -4.79 4.96
C TRP A 359 21.15 -6.11 4.96
N SER A 360 20.09 -6.19 5.77
CA SER A 360 19.07 -7.23 5.67
C SER A 360 17.86 -6.72 4.91
N ILE A 361 17.35 -7.50 3.95
CA ILE A 361 16.13 -7.16 3.19
C ILE A 361 14.92 -7.01 4.12
N ILE A 362 14.79 -7.93 5.08
CA ILE A 362 13.66 -7.96 6.03
C ILE A 362 13.68 -6.73 6.93
N LEU A 363 14.84 -6.38 7.50
CA LEU A 363 14.97 -5.20 8.36
C LEU A 363 14.79 -3.90 7.56
N ARG A 364 15.35 -3.84 6.36
CA ARG A 364 15.24 -2.69 5.46
C ARG A 364 13.78 -2.41 5.11
N PHE A 365 13.03 -3.45 4.75
CA PHE A 365 11.58 -3.37 4.55
C PHE A 365 10.86 -2.89 5.82
N GLY A 366 11.20 -3.48 6.98
CA GLY A 366 10.55 -3.14 8.25
C GLY A 366 10.68 -1.67 8.62
N ILE A 367 11.88 -1.08 8.52
CA ILE A 367 12.09 0.36 8.78
C ILE A 367 11.38 1.21 7.73
N ALA A 368 11.53 0.88 6.45
CA ALA A 368 10.90 1.65 5.37
C ALA A 368 9.37 1.69 5.52
N ALA A 369 8.73 0.52 5.65
CA ALA A 369 7.29 0.41 5.83
C ALA A 369 6.81 1.08 7.12
N SER A 370 7.55 0.93 8.23
CA SER A 370 7.20 1.58 9.51
C SER A 370 7.24 3.11 9.39
N MET A 371 8.23 3.68 8.70
CA MET A 371 8.31 5.13 8.49
C MET A 371 7.17 5.64 7.61
N TRP A 372 6.84 4.93 6.53
CA TRP A 372 5.68 5.26 5.70
C TRP A 372 4.37 5.27 6.50
N LEU A 373 4.11 4.21 7.26
CA LEU A 373 2.89 4.11 8.07
C LEU A 373 2.87 5.14 9.21
N ALA A 374 4.00 5.39 9.88
CA ALA A 374 4.08 6.36 10.96
C ALA A 374 3.83 7.79 10.47
N VAL A 375 4.49 8.22 9.38
CA VAL A 375 4.26 9.54 8.79
C VAL A 375 2.82 9.66 8.28
N GLY A 376 2.28 8.61 7.67
CA GLY A 376 0.90 8.59 7.19
C GLY A 376 -0.12 8.71 8.32
N LEU A 377 0.10 7.99 9.43
CA LEU A 377 -0.74 8.09 10.62
C LEU A 377 -0.71 9.50 11.22
N VAL A 378 0.47 10.09 11.37
CA VAL A 378 0.61 11.47 11.89
C VAL A 378 -0.11 12.47 10.99
N GLN A 379 -0.02 12.33 9.67
CA GLN A 379 -0.74 13.19 8.73
C GLN A 379 -2.26 13.03 8.86
N VAL A 380 -2.77 11.80 8.96
CA VAL A 380 -4.20 11.55 9.13
C VAL A 380 -4.72 12.14 10.44
N LEU A 381 -3.99 11.94 11.54
CA LEU A 381 -4.34 12.53 12.84
C LEU A 381 -4.32 14.06 12.77
N PHE A 382 -3.30 14.65 12.13
CA PHE A 382 -3.23 16.09 11.93
C PHE A 382 -4.42 16.61 11.09
N PHE A 383 -4.76 15.91 10.02
CA PHE A 383 -5.85 16.30 9.13
C PHE A 383 -7.20 16.26 9.85
N ILE A 384 -7.49 15.18 10.58
CA ILE A 384 -8.77 15.02 11.30
C ILE A 384 -8.88 16.00 12.48
N PHE A 385 -7.84 16.11 13.31
CA PHE A 385 -7.93 16.92 14.54
C PHE A 385 -7.75 18.41 14.31
N PHE A 386 -6.91 18.80 13.35
CA PHE A 386 -6.55 20.20 13.11
C PHE A 386 -7.13 20.75 11.81
N TYR A 387 -6.88 20.09 10.67
CA TYR A 387 -7.24 20.66 9.37
C TYR A 387 -8.76 20.72 9.15
N GLU A 388 -9.46 19.59 9.26
CA GLU A 388 -10.92 19.51 9.07
C GLU A 388 -11.68 20.39 10.08
N ARG A 389 -11.15 20.52 11.31
CA ARG A 389 -11.83 21.22 12.39
C ARG A 389 -11.59 22.74 12.42
N PHE A 390 -10.40 23.21 12.05
CA PHE A 390 -10.03 24.62 12.19
C PHE A 390 -9.76 25.34 10.87
N VAL A 391 -9.49 24.62 9.78
CA VAL A 391 -9.09 25.23 8.51
C VAL A 391 -10.22 25.11 7.49
N GLU A 392 -10.51 23.90 7.02
CA GLU A 392 -11.41 23.72 5.88
C GLU A 392 -11.93 22.28 5.81
N ASP A 393 -13.24 22.12 5.65
CA ASP A 393 -13.88 20.86 5.29
C ASP A 393 -14.49 20.98 3.89
N LYS A 394 -13.72 20.58 2.88
CA LYS A 394 -14.13 20.64 1.46
C LYS A 394 -15.37 19.81 1.16
N ILE A 395 -15.57 18.72 1.91
CA ILE A 395 -16.69 17.80 1.67
C ILE A 395 -17.99 18.42 2.17
N LYS A 396 -17.96 19.01 3.37
CA LYS A 396 -19.09 19.77 3.90
C LYS A 396 -19.40 21.00 3.05
N GLN A 397 -18.37 21.76 2.66
CA GLN A 397 -18.53 22.94 1.80
C GLN A 397 -19.19 22.59 0.45
N PHE A 398 -18.87 21.42 -0.12
CA PHE A 398 -19.52 20.95 -1.34
C PHE A 398 -21.02 20.69 -1.14
N ALA A 399 -21.42 20.06 -0.03
CA ALA A 399 -22.84 19.85 0.30
C ALA A 399 -23.57 21.19 0.52
N ASP A 400 -22.95 22.11 1.25
CA ASP A 400 -23.46 23.47 1.46
C ASP A 400 -23.64 24.21 0.13
N LEU A 401 -22.66 24.12 -0.76
CA LEU A 401 -22.71 24.73 -2.07
C LEU A 401 -23.86 24.20 -2.94
N CYS A 402 -24.13 22.89 -2.88
CA CYS A 402 -25.26 22.28 -3.58
C CYS A 402 -26.58 22.93 -3.14
N SER A 403 -26.76 23.13 -1.83
CA SER A 403 -27.95 23.78 -1.26
C SER A 403 -28.08 25.26 -1.64
N LEU A 404 -26.96 26.00 -1.66
CA LEU A 404 -26.94 27.41 -2.08
C LEU A 404 -27.21 27.57 -3.57
N SER A 405 -26.74 26.62 -4.39
CA SER A 405 -26.90 26.63 -5.85
C SER A 405 -28.25 26.11 -6.32
N ASN A 406 -29.09 25.60 -5.41
CA ASN A 406 -30.39 24.98 -5.74
C ASN A 406 -30.26 23.78 -6.71
N VAL A 407 -29.15 23.03 -6.60
CA VAL A 407 -28.82 21.87 -7.45
C VAL A 407 -28.52 20.67 -6.55
N SER A 408 -29.25 19.58 -6.73
CA SER A 408 -28.97 18.31 -6.04
C SER A 408 -28.10 17.39 -6.90
N VAL A 409 -27.34 16.51 -6.26
CA VAL A 409 -26.42 15.59 -6.93
C VAL A 409 -26.83 14.16 -6.62
N LEU A 410 -27.09 13.37 -7.67
CA LEU A 410 -27.30 11.93 -7.57
C LEU A 410 -26.09 11.21 -8.17
N VAL A 411 -25.40 10.43 -7.35
CA VAL A 411 -24.17 9.71 -7.69
C VAL A 411 -24.42 8.22 -7.62
N LEU A 412 -24.66 7.57 -8.76
CA LEU A 412 -24.86 6.12 -8.82
C LEU A 412 -23.52 5.42 -9.04
N THR A 413 -23.02 4.75 -7.99
CA THR A 413 -21.79 3.93 -8.06
C THR A 413 -22.07 2.53 -8.59
N HIS A 414 -23.28 2.03 -8.37
CA HIS A 414 -23.79 0.77 -8.91
C HIS A 414 -25.17 1.00 -9.55
N LYS A 415 -25.72 -0.04 -10.17
CA LYS A 415 -26.99 0.06 -10.88
C LYS A 415 -28.14 0.52 -9.97
N CYS A 416 -28.27 -0.06 -8.77
CA CYS A 416 -29.37 0.25 -7.86
C CYS A 416 -28.89 0.95 -6.58
N TYR A 417 -27.62 1.35 -6.50
CA TYR A 417 -27.03 1.94 -5.29
C TYR A 417 -26.18 3.15 -5.62
N GLY A 418 -26.29 4.17 -4.78
CA GLY A 418 -25.51 5.38 -4.91
C GLY A 418 -25.64 6.30 -3.70
N TYR A 419 -25.35 7.57 -3.93
CA TYR A 419 -25.43 8.65 -2.96
C TYR A 419 -26.27 9.78 -3.51
N TYR A 420 -27.08 10.39 -2.67
CA TYR A 420 -27.86 11.57 -3.00
C TYR A 420 -27.49 12.71 -2.06
N ILE A 421 -27.13 13.84 -2.65
CA ILE A 421 -26.83 15.08 -1.95
C ILE A 421 -27.99 16.01 -2.25
N HIS A 422 -28.78 16.27 -1.22
CA HIS A 422 -29.89 17.19 -1.26
C HIS A 422 -29.37 18.62 -1.30
N GLY A 423 -29.71 19.32 -2.38
CA GLY A 423 -29.29 20.68 -2.64
C GLY A 423 -30.45 21.58 -3.04
N ARG A 424 -31.68 21.28 -2.59
CA ARG A 424 -32.81 22.17 -2.82
C ARG A 424 -32.67 23.37 -1.87
N SER A 425 -32.64 24.58 -2.42
CA SER A 425 -32.56 25.78 -1.60
C SER A 425 -33.84 25.98 -0.81
N VAL A 426 -33.71 26.33 0.48
CA VAL A 426 -34.84 26.65 1.37
C VAL A 426 -35.63 27.87 0.88
N HIS A 427 -34.97 28.78 0.15
CA HIS A 427 -35.57 29.98 -0.44
C HIS A 427 -36.18 29.72 -1.83
N GLY A 428 -35.96 28.53 -2.40
CA GLY A 428 -36.50 28.09 -3.70
C GLY A 428 -35.91 28.76 -4.94
N GLN A 429 -35.02 29.75 -4.77
CA GLN A 429 -34.31 30.45 -5.84
C GLN A 429 -32.85 30.65 -5.44
N ALA A 430 -31.92 30.38 -6.36
CA ALA A 430 -30.49 30.60 -6.16
C ALA A 430 -29.93 31.81 -6.94
N ASP A 431 -30.47 32.11 -8.12
CA ASP A 431 -30.03 33.24 -8.94
C ASP A 431 -30.68 34.56 -8.45
N VAL A 432 -30.16 35.09 -7.35
CA VAL A 432 -30.62 36.33 -6.69
C VAL A 432 -29.52 37.41 -6.63
N SER A 433 -29.92 38.66 -6.37
CA SER A 433 -28.96 39.74 -6.16
C SER A 433 -28.15 39.52 -4.87
N MET A 434 -26.98 40.14 -4.77
CA MET A 434 -26.11 40.06 -3.58
C MET A 434 -26.84 40.48 -2.29
N GLU A 435 -27.68 41.51 -2.35
CA GLU A 435 -28.47 41.98 -1.21
C GLU A 435 -29.44 40.90 -0.72
N MET A 436 -30.18 40.27 -1.64
CA MET A 436 -31.14 39.23 -1.31
C MET A 436 -30.45 37.95 -0.84
N MET A 437 -29.27 37.62 -1.39
CA MET A 437 -28.44 36.52 -0.90
C MET A 437 -28.02 36.74 0.55
N MET A 438 -27.58 37.94 0.91
CA MET A 438 -27.15 38.26 2.27
C MET A 438 -28.32 38.22 3.26
N ASP A 439 -29.50 38.71 2.86
CA ASP A 439 -30.70 38.64 3.69
C ASP A 439 -31.20 37.19 3.88
N ASN A 440 -31.06 36.35 2.85
CA ASN A 440 -31.37 34.92 2.94
C ASN A 440 -30.43 34.20 3.92
N LEU A 441 -29.12 34.50 3.87
CA LEU A 441 -28.15 33.95 4.83
C LEU A 441 -28.43 34.40 6.26
N ARG A 442 -28.81 35.66 6.48
CA ARG A 442 -29.22 36.15 7.81
C ARG A 442 -30.45 35.42 8.34
N LYS A 443 -31.46 35.18 7.50
CA LYS A 443 -32.65 34.43 7.90
C LYS A 443 -32.34 32.99 8.28
N GLU A 444 -31.34 32.37 7.63
CA GLU A 444 -30.85 31.04 8.00
C GLU A 444 -30.10 31.07 9.34
N GLU A 445 -29.24 32.07 9.56
CA GLU A 445 -28.53 32.27 10.84
C GLU A 445 -29.50 32.49 12.02
N GLU A 446 -30.56 33.28 11.79
CA GLU A 446 -31.61 33.55 12.77
C GLU A 446 -32.63 32.39 12.91
N ASN A 447 -32.44 31.27 12.21
CA ASN A 447 -33.37 30.12 12.17
C ASN A 447 -34.82 30.50 11.79
N LEU A 448 -35.00 31.51 10.95
CA LEU A 448 -36.30 31.97 10.43
C LEU A 448 -36.77 31.17 9.20
N CYS A 449 -35.98 30.20 8.76
CA CYS A 449 -36.24 29.34 7.61
C CYS A 449 -36.25 27.86 8.01
N PRO A 450 -36.95 26.99 7.26
CA PRO A 450 -36.83 25.54 7.45
C PRO A 450 -35.37 25.09 7.26
N LEU A 451 -35.00 24.02 7.96
CA LEU A 451 -33.67 23.41 7.85
C LEU A 451 -33.44 22.85 6.43
N ARG A 452 -32.17 22.69 6.06
CA ARG A 452 -31.77 22.36 4.68
C ARG A 452 -31.90 20.87 4.32
N GLY A 453 -32.40 20.02 5.22
CA GLY A 453 -32.52 18.58 4.97
C GLY A 453 -33.69 18.20 4.07
N LEU A 454 -33.70 16.94 3.64
CA LEU A 454 -34.75 16.39 2.76
C LEU A 454 -36.11 16.26 3.48
N GLU A 455 -36.09 15.87 4.76
CA GLU A 455 -37.30 15.76 5.58
C GLU A 455 -37.57 17.07 6.34
N PRO A 456 -38.85 17.43 6.55
CA PRO A 456 -39.19 18.66 7.25
C PRO A 456 -38.66 18.61 8.69
N GLY A 457 -37.72 19.51 9.01
CA GLY A 457 -37.12 19.61 10.34
C GLY A 457 -35.84 18.81 10.56
N SER A 458 -35.26 18.21 9.52
CA SER A 458 -33.90 17.67 9.57
C SER A 458 -32.89 18.58 8.87
N ASP A 459 -31.63 18.55 9.31
CA ASP A 459 -30.50 19.26 8.67
C ASP A 459 -29.61 18.31 7.83
N ILE A 460 -30.03 17.06 7.69
CA ILE A 460 -29.26 16.03 6.99
C ILE A 460 -29.47 16.22 5.49
N GLN A 461 -28.38 16.58 4.79
CA GLN A 461 -28.38 16.81 3.34
C GLN A 461 -27.91 15.60 2.54
N THR A 462 -27.15 14.68 3.14
CA THR A 462 -26.55 13.55 2.44
C THR A 462 -27.21 12.24 2.79
N PHE A 463 -27.42 11.42 1.76
CA PHE A 463 -28.12 10.15 1.86
C PHE A 463 -27.43 9.06 1.05
N GLU A 464 -27.40 7.83 1.55
CA GLU A 464 -27.11 6.66 0.73
C GLU A 464 -28.42 6.13 0.14
N VAL A 465 -28.46 5.92 -1.18
CA VAL A 465 -29.69 5.59 -1.88
C VAL A 465 -29.62 4.17 -2.40
N VAL A 466 -30.65 3.38 -2.08
CA VAL A 466 -30.92 2.10 -2.72
C VAL A 466 -32.23 2.21 -3.49
N LEU A 467 -32.12 2.24 -4.82
CA LEU A 467 -33.26 2.37 -5.72
C LEU A 467 -33.96 1.03 -5.91
N SER A 468 -35.30 1.05 -5.97
CA SER A 468 -36.10 -0.09 -6.42
C SER A 468 -35.79 -0.42 -7.89
N GLU A 469 -35.85 -1.70 -8.25
CA GLU A 469 -35.67 -2.16 -9.64
C GLU A 469 -36.61 -1.42 -10.61
N ARG A 470 -37.84 -1.09 -10.18
CA ARG A 470 -38.82 -0.36 -11.02
C ARG A 470 -38.38 1.06 -11.34
N VAL A 471 -37.84 1.79 -10.36
CA VAL A 471 -37.32 3.16 -10.56
C VAL A 471 -36.14 3.11 -11.50
N GLN A 472 -35.26 2.13 -11.31
CA GLN A 472 -34.08 1.96 -12.14
C GLN A 472 -34.42 1.60 -13.59
N GLU A 473 -35.42 0.73 -13.83
CA GLU A 473 -35.87 0.43 -15.19
C GLU A 473 -36.42 1.67 -15.91
N GLN A 474 -37.15 2.53 -15.20
CA GLN A 474 -37.64 3.79 -15.77
C GLN A 474 -36.49 4.74 -16.07
N TYR A 475 -35.53 4.85 -15.14
CA TYR A 475 -34.31 5.62 -15.35
C TYR A 475 -33.52 5.14 -16.58
N ASP A 476 -33.27 3.83 -16.69
CA ASP A 476 -32.55 3.21 -17.80
C ASP A 476 -33.30 3.44 -19.13
N LYS A 477 -34.64 3.32 -19.16
CA LYS A 477 -35.46 3.60 -20.35
C LYS A 477 -35.34 5.05 -20.82
N ILE A 478 -35.30 6.00 -19.89
CA ILE A 478 -35.14 7.42 -20.24
C ILE A 478 -33.70 7.70 -20.70
N MET A 479 -32.71 6.99 -20.15
CA MET A 479 -31.29 7.16 -20.48
C MET A 479 -30.87 6.44 -21.78
N GLN A 480 -31.57 5.39 -22.22
CA GLN A 480 -31.28 4.62 -23.45
C GLN A 480 -30.98 5.48 -24.70
N PRO A 481 -31.77 6.52 -25.03
CA PRO A 481 -31.54 7.39 -26.19
C PRO A 481 -30.22 8.18 -26.13
N LEU A 482 -29.57 8.28 -24.96
CA LEU A 482 -28.25 8.89 -24.79
C LEU A 482 -27.11 7.91 -25.06
N MET A 483 -27.34 6.62 -24.84
CA MET A 483 -26.35 5.55 -24.99
C MET A 483 -26.31 4.99 -26.42
N GLU A 484 -27.44 5.01 -27.14
CA GLU A 484 -27.51 4.56 -28.53
C GLU A 484 -27.05 5.67 -29.50
N VAL A 485 -25.94 5.44 -30.20
CA VAL A 485 -25.55 6.27 -31.35
C VAL A 485 -26.61 6.05 -32.44
N PRO A 486 -27.29 7.08 -32.96
CA PRO A 486 -28.34 6.90 -33.95
C PRO A 486 -27.74 6.25 -35.22
N ARG A 487 -28.01 4.95 -35.42
CA ARG A 487 -27.72 4.28 -36.69
C ARG A 487 -28.79 4.70 -37.69
N GLY A 488 -28.47 5.73 -38.46
CA GLY A 488 -29.27 6.16 -39.61
C GLY A 488 -30.39 7.13 -39.25
N GLN A 489 -30.06 8.43 -39.22
CA GLN A 489 -31.04 9.47 -39.47
C GLN A 489 -30.55 10.35 -40.62
N LYS A 490 -31.40 10.41 -41.66
CA LYS A 490 -31.24 11.26 -42.84
C LYS A 490 -31.10 12.71 -42.41
N ALA A 491 -30.24 13.44 -43.11
CA ALA A 491 -29.97 14.86 -42.93
C ALA A 491 -31.27 15.68 -42.77
N SER A 492 -31.59 16.03 -41.52
CA SER A 492 -32.51 17.11 -41.20
C SER A 492 -31.71 18.40 -41.10
N ASN A 493 -32.31 19.53 -41.52
CA ASN A 493 -31.69 20.86 -41.60
C ASN A 493 -31.41 21.50 -40.21
N GLU A 494 -31.48 20.73 -39.13
CA GLU A 494 -31.25 21.19 -37.76
C GLU A 494 -29.76 21.11 -37.40
N LYS A 495 -29.21 22.21 -36.87
CA LYS A 495 -27.85 22.23 -36.30
C LYS A 495 -27.79 21.22 -35.14
N ASN A 496 -26.95 20.19 -35.31
CA ASN A 496 -26.64 19.13 -34.34
C ASN A 496 -27.87 18.45 -33.69
N PRO A 497 -28.60 17.57 -34.41
CA PRO A 497 -29.77 16.86 -33.88
C PRO A 497 -29.44 16.01 -32.65
N MET A 498 -28.22 15.45 -32.59
CA MET A 498 -27.75 14.65 -31.45
C MET A 498 -27.66 15.47 -30.16
N LEU A 499 -27.18 16.71 -30.22
CA LEU A 499 -27.07 17.58 -29.05
C LEU A 499 -28.46 17.96 -28.52
N GLN A 500 -29.39 18.27 -29.41
CA GLN A 500 -30.78 18.57 -29.02
C GLN A 500 -31.47 17.37 -28.37
N GLN A 501 -31.24 16.16 -28.90
CA GLN A 501 -31.73 14.94 -28.28
C GLN A 501 -31.15 14.77 -26.87
N ARG A 502 -29.85 15.01 -26.69
CA ARG A 502 -29.21 14.94 -25.35
C ARG A 502 -29.83 15.90 -24.34
N ILE A 503 -30.04 17.14 -24.77
CA ILE A 503 -30.66 18.19 -23.94
C ILE A 503 -32.11 17.82 -23.57
N ARG A 504 -32.91 17.33 -24.53
CA ARG A 504 -34.29 16.88 -24.27
C ARG A 504 -34.35 15.73 -23.27
N THR A 505 -33.45 14.76 -23.41
CA THR A 505 -33.37 13.64 -22.45
C THR A 505 -32.98 14.13 -21.06
N TYR A 506 -32.00 15.02 -20.95
CA TYR A 506 -31.61 15.60 -19.66
C TYR A 506 -32.76 16.30 -18.93
N TYR A 507 -33.54 17.14 -19.62
CA TYR A 507 -34.73 17.77 -19.03
C TYR A 507 -35.81 16.75 -18.64
N THR A 508 -35.95 15.67 -19.41
CA THR A 508 -36.92 14.59 -19.09
C THR A 508 -36.51 13.86 -17.81
N ILE A 509 -35.21 13.55 -17.66
CA ILE A 509 -34.67 12.94 -16.44
C ILE A 509 -34.79 13.90 -15.25
N ASN A 510 -34.43 15.18 -15.43
CA ASN A 510 -34.53 16.17 -14.36
C ASN A 510 -35.98 16.27 -13.83
N ARG A 511 -36.96 16.31 -14.74
CA ARG A 511 -38.39 16.30 -14.39
C ARG A 511 -38.81 15.02 -13.69
N PHE A 512 -38.36 13.86 -14.17
CA PHE A 512 -38.66 12.56 -13.55
C PHE A 512 -38.10 12.47 -12.13
N LEU A 513 -36.82 12.78 -11.94
CA LEU A 513 -36.17 12.73 -10.63
C LEU A 513 -36.74 13.76 -9.65
N SER A 514 -37.03 14.98 -10.12
CA SER A 514 -37.70 15.99 -9.29
C SER A 514 -39.07 15.51 -8.82
N ALA A 515 -39.87 14.93 -9.72
CA ALA A 515 -41.19 14.39 -9.38
C ALA A 515 -41.13 13.15 -8.48
N PHE A 516 -40.10 12.30 -8.64
CA PHE A 516 -39.82 11.17 -7.76
C PHE A 516 -39.48 11.63 -6.33
N LEU A 517 -38.61 12.64 -6.19
CA LEU A 517 -38.23 13.20 -4.89
C LEU A 517 -39.37 13.97 -4.20
N ASP A 518 -40.27 14.60 -4.98
CA ASP A 518 -41.49 15.26 -4.49
C ASP A 518 -42.65 14.26 -4.17
N HIS A 519 -42.38 12.94 -4.13
CA HIS A 519 -43.38 11.90 -3.86
C HIS A 519 -44.61 11.90 -4.80
N VAL A 520 -44.46 12.39 -6.04
CA VAL A 520 -45.58 12.47 -7.01
C VAL A 520 -46.03 11.08 -7.46
N TYR A 521 -45.10 10.14 -7.57
CA TYR A 521 -45.35 8.77 -8.00
C TYR A 521 -45.53 7.83 -6.80
N LYS A 522 -46.76 7.60 -6.37
CA LYS A 522 -47.08 6.70 -5.23
C LYS A 522 -46.57 5.27 -5.41
N ASP A 523 -46.49 4.79 -6.64
CA ASP A 523 -46.04 3.43 -6.98
C ASP A 523 -44.51 3.30 -7.04
N LEU A 524 -43.79 4.43 -7.06
CA LEU A 524 -42.34 4.52 -7.13
C LEU A 524 -41.79 5.29 -5.92
N ASP A 525 -42.48 5.20 -4.79
CA ASP A 525 -42.20 6.01 -3.61
C ASP A 525 -40.89 5.58 -2.90
N TYR A 526 -40.35 6.46 -2.06
CA TYR A 526 -39.16 6.20 -1.24
C TYR A 526 -39.42 6.41 0.25
N VAL A 527 -38.57 5.81 1.09
CA VAL A 527 -38.62 5.93 2.54
C VAL A 527 -37.25 6.33 3.06
N VAL A 528 -37.21 7.33 3.94
CA VAL A 528 -36.00 7.72 4.67
C VAL A 528 -35.88 6.88 5.95
N LYS A 529 -34.70 6.30 6.20
CA LYS A 529 -34.42 5.45 7.37
C LYS A 529 -32.98 5.62 7.85
N ASP A 530 -32.71 5.22 9.09
CA ASP A 530 -31.35 5.07 9.58
C ASP A 530 -30.83 3.65 9.35
N LYS A 531 -29.52 3.52 9.10
CA LYS A 531 -28.86 2.21 9.06
C LYS A 531 -28.78 1.60 10.46
N LEU A 532 -28.94 0.28 10.54
CA LEU A 532 -28.66 -0.45 11.76
C LEU A 532 -27.16 -0.42 12.08
N PHE A 533 -26.80 -0.54 13.35
CA PHE A 533 -25.39 -0.52 13.79
C PHE A 533 -24.50 -1.54 13.06
N LEU A 534 -25.00 -2.77 12.85
CA LEU A 534 -24.27 -3.80 12.11
C LEU A 534 -24.15 -3.49 10.62
N GLU A 535 -25.15 -2.84 10.01
CA GLU A 535 -25.08 -2.37 8.62
C GLU A 535 -24.04 -1.27 8.46
N HIS A 536 -23.88 -0.43 9.50
CA HIS A 536 -22.88 0.63 9.52
C HIS A 536 -21.45 0.09 9.57
N ILE A 537 -21.20 -0.96 10.37
CA ILE A 537 -19.87 -1.58 10.53
C ILE A 537 -19.48 -2.46 9.35
N LEU A 538 -20.38 -3.35 8.93
CA LEU A 538 -20.10 -4.33 7.87
C LEU A 538 -20.22 -3.74 6.46
N ASP A 539 -20.71 -2.50 6.36
CA ASP A 539 -21.05 -1.87 5.09
C ASP A 539 -21.95 -2.75 4.20
N PHE A 540 -22.96 -3.32 4.84
CA PHE A 540 -23.84 -4.31 4.23
C PHE A 540 -25.28 -3.96 4.53
N GLU A 541 -26.12 -3.81 3.50
CA GLU A 541 -27.56 -3.56 3.68
C GLU A 541 -28.30 -4.89 3.88
N PHE A 542 -28.91 -5.10 5.06
CA PHE A 542 -29.67 -6.33 5.35
C PHE A 542 -31.02 -6.34 4.63
N GLN A 543 -31.66 -5.17 4.49
CA GLN A 543 -32.98 -5.03 3.88
C GLN A 543 -32.89 -4.77 2.36
N GLN A 544 -33.63 -5.57 1.57
CA GLN A 544 -33.77 -5.34 0.12
C GLN A 544 -34.97 -4.42 -0.17
N PRO A 545 -34.84 -3.40 -1.04
CA PRO A 545 -35.96 -2.55 -1.46
C PRO A 545 -36.82 -3.29 -2.49
N ILE A 546 -37.79 -4.08 -2.02
CA ILE A 546 -38.69 -4.83 -2.91
C ILE A 546 -39.71 -3.87 -3.56
N ASP A 547 -40.41 -3.06 -2.75
CA ASP A 547 -41.52 -2.22 -3.24
C ASP A 547 -41.19 -0.72 -3.28
N LYS A 548 -40.34 -0.22 -2.36
CA LYS A 548 -39.99 1.21 -2.24
C LYS A 548 -38.49 1.40 -2.21
N SER A 549 -38.02 2.51 -2.77
CA SER A 549 -36.61 2.91 -2.65
C SER A 549 -36.29 3.34 -1.22
N ILE A 550 -35.05 3.14 -0.78
CA ILE A 550 -34.63 3.46 0.60
C ILE A 550 -33.54 4.51 0.55
N PHE A 551 -33.72 5.57 1.34
CA PHE A 551 -32.74 6.63 1.55
C PHE A 551 -32.23 6.49 2.98
N TYR A 552 -30.96 6.15 3.13
CA TYR A 552 -30.33 6.06 4.44
C TYR A 552 -29.72 7.42 4.80
N ASN A 553 -30.06 7.94 5.99
CA ASN A 553 -29.43 9.15 6.51
C ASN A 553 -27.91 8.95 6.63
N ASP A 554 -27.14 9.90 6.09
CA ASP A 554 -25.68 9.85 6.11
C ASP A 554 -25.09 11.14 6.69
N GLU A 555 -24.74 11.08 7.98
CA GLU A 555 -24.09 12.20 8.69
C GLU A 555 -22.57 12.26 8.44
N ARG A 556 -21.97 11.22 7.84
CA ARG A 556 -20.50 11.10 7.69
C ARG A 556 -20.01 11.35 6.27
N TYR A 557 -20.85 11.90 5.40
CA TYR A 557 -20.53 12.22 4.01
C TYR A 557 -19.89 11.03 3.26
N ARG A 558 -20.47 9.83 3.39
CA ARG A 558 -20.00 8.59 2.76
C ARG A 558 -19.98 8.62 1.24
N PHE A 559 -20.62 9.61 0.60
CA PHE A 559 -20.43 9.89 -0.83
C PHE A 559 -18.96 10.07 -1.22
N CYS A 560 -18.09 10.44 -0.26
CA CYS A 560 -16.63 10.46 -0.41
C CYS A 560 -16.02 9.15 -0.93
N ARG A 561 -16.73 8.00 -0.83
CA ARG A 561 -16.28 6.72 -1.40
C ARG A 561 -16.23 6.72 -2.93
N ALA A 562 -16.98 7.60 -3.59
CA ALA A 562 -16.82 7.84 -5.03
C ALA A 562 -15.52 8.63 -5.36
N LEU A 563 -14.86 9.20 -4.35
CA LEU A 563 -13.68 10.05 -4.45
C LEU A 563 -12.44 9.34 -3.85
N PHE A 564 -11.25 9.88 -4.09
CA PHE A 564 -10.04 9.38 -3.42
C PHE A 564 -10.05 9.58 -1.90
N TYR A 565 -10.75 10.60 -1.44
CA TYR A 565 -10.81 11.02 -0.04
C TYR A 565 -11.13 9.91 0.97
N SER A 566 -12.00 8.95 0.62
CA SER A 566 -12.36 7.84 1.52
C SER A 566 -11.43 6.62 1.41
N HIS A 567 -10.59 6.53 0.39
CA HIS A 567 -9.78 5.33 0.08
C HIS A 567 -8.28 5.51 0.40
N GLU A 568 -7.98 6.39 1.37
CA GLU A 568 -6.59 6.71 1.73
C GLU A 568 -5.77 5.53 2.21
N LEU A 569 -6.36 4.57 2.93
CA LEU A 569 -5.64 3.38 3.38
C LEU A 569 -5.17 2.53 2.19
N VAL A 570 -6.01 2.37 1.16
CA VAL A 570 -5.66 1.61 -0.04
C VAL A 570 -4.52 2.30 -0.78
N LEU A 571 -4.59 3.63 -0.93
CA LEU A 571 -3.55 4.43 -1.56
C LEU A 571 -2.25 4.41 -0.77
N LEU A 572 -2.29 4.60 0.56
CA LEU A 572 -1.11 4.58 1.43
C LEU A 572 -0.41 3.22 1.42
N LEU A 573 -1.17 2.12 1.49
CA LEU A 573 -0.61 0.77 1.44
C LEU A 573 0.01 0.46 0.07
N PHE A 574 -0.65 0.88 -1.01
CA PHE A 574 -0.08 0.79 -2.35
C PHE A 574 1.23 1.59 -2.46
N ASP A 575 1.24 2.84 -1.99
CA ASP A 575 2.40 3.73 -2.02
C ASP A 575 3.56 3.14 -1.20
N THR A 576 3.27 2.57 -0.03
CA THR A 576 4.24 1.90 0.84
C THR A 576 4.85 0.67 0.18
N LEU A 577 4.02 -0.22 -0.38
CA LEU A 577 4.48 -1.42 -1.09
C LEU A 577 5.28 -1.08 -2.34
N LEU A 578 4.82 -0.08 -3.11
CA LEU A 578 5.51 0.41 -4.30
C LEU A 578 6.92 0.91 -3.96
N PHE A 579 7.04 1.77 -2.94
CA PHE A 579 8.33 2.25 -2.46
C PHE A 579 9.25 1.10 -2.06
N CYS A 580 8.73 0.14 -1.29
CA CYS A 580 9.51 -1.00 -0.80
C CYS A 580 9.99 -1.93 -1.92
N ILE A 581 9.17 -2.18 -2.95
CA ILE A 581 9.59 -3.01 -4.10
C ILE A 581 10.64 -2.31 -4.95
N ILE A 582 10.49 -1.01 -5.18
CA ILE A 582 11.51 -0.26 -5.92
C ILE A 582 12.81 -0.21 -5.11
N ASP A 583 12.74 -0.04 -3.79
CA ASP A 583 13.90 -0.11 -2.91
C ASP A 583 14.57 -1.49 -2.91
N LEU A 584 13.78 -2.58 -2.95
CA LEU A 584 14.32 -3.94 -3.07
C LEU A 584 15.14 -4.13 -4.36
N GLY A 585 14.67 -3.59 -5.48
CA GLY A 585 15.35 -3.69 -6.77
C GLY A 585 16.54 -2.73 -6.94
N THR A 586 16.45 -1.51 -6.41
CA THR A 586 17.45 -0.45 -6.61
C THR A 586 18.46 -0.34 -5.48
N GLN A 587 18.13 -0.85 -4.29
CA GLN A 587 18.88 -0.71 -3.05
C GLN A 587 19.22 0.75 -2.70
N ASN A 588 18.42 1.70 -3.18
CA ASN A 588 18.64 3.14 -2.97
C ASN A 588 17.30 3.86 -2.69
N PHE A 589 17.17 4.40 -1.48
CA PHE A 589 15.96 5.11 -1.04
C PHE A 589 15.67 6.39 -1.85
N ILE A 590 16.70 7.09 -2.33
CA ILE A 590 16.52 8.32 -3.13
C ILE A 590 15.88 7.95 -4.47
N LEU A 591 16.43 6.94 -5.15
CA LEU A 591 15.88 6.49 -6.44
C LEU A 591 14.47 5.90 -6.25
N ALA A 592 14.24 5.14 -5.17
CA ALA A 592 12.91 4.66 -4.83
C ALA A 592 11.90 5.81 -4.64
N THR A 593 12.28 6.87 -3.92
CA THR A 593 11.43 8.05 -3.71
C THR A 593 11.04 8.72 -5.04
N ILE A 594 12.01 8.92 -5.94
CA ILE A 594 11.76 9.58 -7.24
C ILE A 594 10.82 8.74 -8.10
N LEU A 595 11.06 7.42 -8.20
CA LEU A 595 10.23 6.53 -9.00
C LEU A 595 8.81 6.39 -8.43
N THR A 596 8.68 6.27 -7.10
CA THR A 596 7.37 6.28 -6.42
C THR A 596 6.62 7.58 -6.71
N PHE A 597 7.29 8.74 -6.65
CA PHE A 597 6.68 10.03 -6.98
C PHE A 597 6.13 10.08 -8.41
N VAL A 598 6.91 9.62 -9.38
CA VAL A 598 6.48 9.60 -10.79
C VAL A 598 5.23 8.75 -10.98
N ILE A 599 5.17 7.58 -10.35
CA ILE A 599 4.02 6.67 -10.44
C ILE A 599 2.79 7.27 -9.73
N GLN A 600 2.97 7.88 -8.55
CA GLN A 600 1.89 8.58 -7.86
C GLN A 600 1.30 9.72 -8.69
N MET A 601 2.16 10.52 -9.32
CA MET A 601 1.74 11.60 -10.21
C MET A 601 0.98 11.06 -11.42
N PHE A 602 1.46 9.97 -12.01
CA PHE A 602 0.77 9.31 -13.12
C PHE A 602 -0.64 8.83 -12.73
N VAL A 603 -0.79 8.15 -11.58
CA VAL A 603 -2.10 7.69 -11.09
C VAL A 603 -3.06 8.87 -10.84
N LYS A 604 -2.56 9.98 -10.26
CA LYS A 604 -3.35 11.19 -10.05
C LYS A 604 -3.81 11.81 -11.37
N ILE A 605 -2.91 11.98 -12.34
CA ILE A 605 -3.22 12.54 -13.66
C ILE A 605 -4.24 11.65 -14.38
N LEU A 606 -4.04 10.34 -14.35
CA LEU A 606 -4.96 9.38 -14.97
C LEU A 606 -6.38 9.51 -14.39
N ARG A 607 -6.51 9.57 -13.06
CA ARG A 607 -7.80 9.75 -12.38
C ARG A 607 -8.46 11.09 -12.73
N SER A 608 -7.68 12.17 -12.75
CA SER A 608 -8.19 13.52 -13.05
C SER A 608 -8.69 13.61 -14.50
N GLN A 609 -7.89 13.16 -15.47
CA GLN A 609 -8.25 13.27 -16.88
C GLN A 609 -9.45 12.39 -17.26
N ILE A 610 -9.47 11.13 -16.81
CA ILE A 610 -10.60 10.23 -17.13
C ILE A 610 -11.85 10.66 -16.34
N GLY A 611 -11.66 11.08 -15.08
CA GLY A 611 -12.74 11.59 -14.23
C GLY A 611 -13.44 12.82 -14.82
N ARG A 612 -12.66 13.79 -15.31
CA ARG A 612 -13.15 15.00 -15.99
C ARG A 612 -13.97 14.65 -17.25
N LYS A 613 -13.47 13.73 -18.06
CA LYS A 613 -14.16 13.26 -19.27
C LYS A 613 -15.47 12.54 -18.96
N ASN A 614 -15.45 11.66 -17.95
CA ASN A 614 -16.66 10.97 -17.51
C ASN A 614 -17.68 11.98 -16.98
N LEU A 615 -17.26 12.91 -16.12
CA LEU A 615 -18.13 13.95 -15.58
C LEU A 615 -18.78 14.78 -16.69
N SER A 616 -18.00 15.30 -17.64
CA SER A 616 -18.50 16.07 -18.79
C SER A 616 -19.54 15.28 -19.61
N THR A 617 -19.29 13.99 -19.82
CA THR A 617 -20.20 13.12 -20.59
C THR A 617 -21.53 12.91 -19.86
N GLN A 618 -21.48 12.72 -18.55
CA GLN A 618 -22.66 12.43 -17.71
C GLN A 618 -23.49 13.68 -17.41
N THR A 619 -22.85 14.83 -17.16
CA THR A 619 -23.53 16.07 -16.79
C THR A 619 -23.87 16.97 -17.98
N LEU A 620 -23.42 16.61 -19.20
CA LEU A 620 -23.51 17.43 -20.43
C LEU A 620 -22.80 18.79 -20.35
N VAL A 621 -22.04 19.04 -19.28
CA VAL A 621 -21.19 20.23 -19.13
C VAL A 621 -19.95 20.05 -20.01
N GLU A 622 -19.61 21.05 -20.82
CA GLU A 622 -18.44 20.98 -21.69
C GLU A 622 -17.14 20.91 -20.90
N GLU A 623 -16.19 20.08 -21.34
CA GLU A 623 -14.93 19.83 -20.65
C GLU A 623 -14.15 21.12 -20.37
N SER A 624 -14.27 22.14 -21.22
CA SER A 624 -13.61 23.45 -21.07
C SER A 624 -14.02 24.22 -19.81
N PHE A 625 -15.21 23.96 -19.26
CA PHE A 625 -15.68 24.60 -18.03
C PHE A 625 -15.27 23.87 -16.74
N LEU A 626 -14.74 22.65 -16.87
CA LEU A 626 -14.23 21.88 -15.73
C LEU A 626 -12.74 22.23 -15.57
N ILE A 627 -12.36 22.86 -14.46
CA ILE A 627 -10.97 23.30 -14.22
C ILE A 627 -10.19 22.23 -13.49
#